data_AF-A0A955E9C5-F1
#
_entry.id   AF-A0A955E9C5-F1
#
_cell.length_a   1.000
_cell.length_b   1.000
_cell.length_c   1.000
_cell.angle_alpha   90.00
_cell.angle_beta   90.00
_cell.angle_gamma   90.00
#
_symmetry.space_group_name_H-M   'P 1'
#
loop_
_entity.id
_entity.type
_entity.pdbx_description
1 polymer ?
#
loop_
_entity_poly.entity_id
_entity_poly.type
_entity_poly.pdbx_seq_one_letter_code
_entity_poly.pdbx_strand_id
1 'polypeptide(L)'
;MTTTPDQQQSQTPQSAARSRMAPVSRRRVLLWSGLALSLSIHLVLALLAGLLFVTRPPAGGSRGNPDIQMAVVSDAEVSAIINTALPSEVPSLSELPDPTLPSLDALTATVPAPDFGSATVPLSELGGSGGTLGNGEGFGPAVGGGSASFFGVEARGSRFAYIVDASGSMVATRLETLKKELTTSIDRLPENAQCTIIIYNSQSRSLTNNRWLGATPKAKRQLAAAIEAIIAEGGTEPIPAFNIALGMRPRPDAIYFMTDGEFTPQVEDALLTDIDKMNNRGGRRTPIHCITFIVDSAEQIMRRVARMSGGSYTHISGGGASRGGAP
;
A
#
# COMPACT_ATOMS: atom_id res chain seq x y z
N MET A 1 -16.20 92.23 72.86
CA MET A 1 -17.41 92.64 72.12
C MET A 1 -17.39 91.90 70.80
N THR A 2 -18.50 91.23 70.47
CA THR A 2 -18.86 90.57 69.18
C THR A 2 -17.94 89.44 68.68
N THR A 3 -18.16 88.18 69.06
CA THR A 3 -19.09 87.18 68.45
C THR A 3 -18.77 86.83 67.00
N THR A 4 -18.39 85.58 66.70
CA THR A 4 -19.20 84.61 65.92
C THR A 4 -18.49 83.23 65.94
N PRO A 5 -19.21 82.12 66.19
CA PRO A 5 -18.65 80.79 66.34
C PRO A 5 -18.71 79.92 65.07
N ASP A 6 -17.84 78.91 65.09
CA ASP A 6 -17.99 77.50 64.69
C ASP A 6 -19.29 77.04 64.00
N GLN A 7 -19.16 76.29 62.89
CA GLN A 7 -19.75 74.94 62.67
C GLN A 7 -19.83 74.51 61.18
N GLN A 8 -19.20 73.36 60.92
CA GLN A 8 -19.65 72.17 60.16
C GLN A 8 -19.99 72.16 58.64
N GLN A 9 -19.31 71.18 58.01
CA GLN A 9 -19.75 70.23 56.96
C GLN A 9 -19.99 70.74 55.53
N SER A 10 -19.21 70.20 54.56
CA SER A 10 -19.67 69.14 53.64
C SER A 10 -18.80 69.05 52.35
N GLN A 11 -18.13 67.90 52.24
CA GLN A 11 -17.63 67.14 51.08
C GLN A 11 -17.53 67.78 49.67
N THR A 12 -16.39 67.55 48.99
CA THR A 12 -16.32 67.16 47.56
C THR A 12 -14.92 66.58 47.20
N PRO A 13 -14.81 65.70 46.19
CA PRO A 13 -13.78 64.66 46.17
C PRO A 13 -12.50 65.00 45.38
N GLN A 14 -11.43 64.32 45.77
CA GLN A 14 -10.16 64.20 45.06
C GLN A 14 -10.36 63.65 43.63
N SER A 15 -9.87 64.38 42.63
CA SER A 15 -9.68 63.86 41.27
C SER A 15 -8.31 63.19 41.18
N ALA A 16 -8.33 61.87 40.92
CA ALA A 16 -7.17 61.01 40.82
C ALA A 16 -6.54 61.08 39.42
N ALA A 17 -5.26 61.43 39.36
CA ALA A 17 -4.39 61.12 38.23
C ALA A 17 -3.11 60.45 38.76
N ARG A 18 -3.15 59.13 38.97
CA ARG A 18 -1.98 58.30 39.21
C ARG A 18 -1.74 57.41 37.99
N SER A 19 -0.70 57.73 37.24
CA SER A 19 -0.11 56.85 36.22
C SER A 19 0.51 55.62 36.91
N ARG A 20 -0.08 54.45 36.71
CA ARG A 20 0.50 53.16 37.12
C ARG A 20 1.42 52.65 36.00
N MET A 21 2.74 52.72 36.19
CA MET A 21 3.69 51.92 35.42
C MET A 21 3.66 50.47 35.93
N ALA A 22 3.40 49.52 35.05
CA ALA A 22 3.45 48.08 35.33
C ALA A 22 4.85 47.50 35.02
N PRO A 23 5.34 46.48 35.76
CA PRO A 23 6.66 45.91 35.54
C PRO A 23 6.65 44.86 34.43
N VAL A 24 7.27 45.16 33.29
CA VAL A 24 7.49 44.19 32.20
C VAL A 24 8.99 43.98 32.02
N SER A 25 9.50 42.77 32.29
CA SER A 25 10.70 42.23 31.60
C SER A 25 11.17 40.84 32.05
N ARG A 26 10.76 40.29 33.20
CA ARG A 26 11.32 38.98 33.64
C ARG A 26 10.98 37.78 32.74
N ARG A 27 9.80 37.77 32.09
CA ARG A 27 9.41 36.65 31.20
C ARG A 27 10.16 36.63 29.86
N ARG A 28 10.60 37.77 29.35
CA ARG A 28 11.37 37.82 28.09
C ARG A 28 12.77 37.28 28.30
N VAL A 29 13.44 37.64 29.40
CA VAL A 29 14.81 37.17 29.71
C VAL A 29 14.90 35.64 29.82
N LEU A 30 13.88 34.97 30.39
CA LEU A 30 13.85 33.49 30.44
C LEU A 30 13.61 32.80 29.08
N LEU A 31 12.95 33.46 28.13
CA LEU A 31 12.70 32.87 26.80
C LEU A 31 13.94 32.95 25.91
N TRP A 32 14.69 34.05 25.98
CA TRP A 32 15.95 34.20 25.24
C TRP A 32 17.07 33.30 25.77
N SER A 33 17.11 33.03 27.09
CA SER A 33 18.09 32.10 27.66
C SER A 33 17.89 30.65 27.19
N GLY A 34 16.64 30.21 27.02
CA GLY A 34 16.32 28.87 26.49
C GLY A 34 16.76 28.69 25.03
N LEU A 35 16.54 29.70 24.19
CA LEU A 35 16.98 29.67 22.78
C LEU A 35 18.51 29.62 22.67
N ALA A 36 19.20 30.44 23.47
CA ALA A 36 20.67 30.48 23.49
C ALA A 36 21.28 29.15 23.96
N LEU A 37 20.66 28.50 24.96
CA LEU A 37 21.10 27.18 25.43
C LEU A 37 20.93 26.11 24.35
N SER A 38 19.78 26.09 23.68
CA SER A 38 19.52 25.15 22.57
C SER A 38 20.51 25.32 21.43
N LEU A 39 20.77 26.56 21.01
CA LEU A 39 21.73 26.85 19.94
C LEU A 39 23.15 26.41 20.31
N SER A 40 23.56 26.62 21.57
CA SER A 40 24.86 26.19 22.08
C SER A 40 25.02 24.68 22.04
N ILE A 41 23.99 23.92 22.42
CA ILE A 41 24.00 22.45 22.38
C ILE A 41 24.13 21.93 20.94
N HIS A 42 23.40 22.52 19.99
CA HIS A 42 23.49 22.13 18.58
C HIS A 42 24.87 22.42 17.99
N LEU A 43 25.49 23.54 18.38
CA LEU A 43 26.83 23.93 17.91
C LEU A 43 27.91 22.95 18.42
N VAL A 44 27.80 22.51 19.68
CA VAL A 44 28.68 21.49 20.27
C VAL A 44 28.48 20.13 19.59
N LEU A 45 27.23 19.71 19.32
CA LEU A 45 26.93 18.47 18.59
C LEU A 45 27.49 18.49 17.17
N ALA A 46 27.38 19.61 16.46
CA ALA A 46 27.94 19.77 15.11
C ALA A 46 29.47 19.71 15.11
N LEU A 47 30.12 20.33 16.10
CA LEU A 47 31.57 20.26 16.30
C LEU A 47 32.03 18.82 16.60
N LEU A 48 31.31 18.12 17.49
CA LEU A 48 31.60 16.72 17.84
C LEU A 48 31.42 15.78 16.64
N ALA A 49 30.36 15.97 15.85
CA ALA A 49 30.12 15.22 14.62
C ALA A 49 31.22 15.47 13.59
N GLY A 50 31.65 16.73 13.41
CA GLY A 50 32.77 17.09 12.54
C GLY A 50 34.08 16.43 12.98
N LEU A 51 34.38 16.42 14.27
CA LEU A 51 35.60 15.79 14.81
C LEU A 51 35.58 14.26 14.62
N LEU A 52 34.43 13.62 14.78
CA LEU A 52 34.27 12.17 14.55
C LEU A 52 34.33 11.78 13.07
N PHE A 53 33.93 12.67 12.16
CA PHE A 53 34.02 12.44 10.71
C PHE A 53 35.41 12.67 10.15
N VAL A 54 36.15 13.65 10.67
CA VAL A 54 37.52 13.98 10.21
C VAL A 54 38.57 12.98 10.72
N THR A 55 38.29 12.25 11.81
CA THR A 55 39.24 11.29 12.41
C THR A 55 39.04 9.84 11.97
N ARG A 56 38.04 9.54 11.12
CA ARG A 56 37.86 8.21 10.53
C ARG A 56 38.53 8.16 9.16
N PRO A 57 39.64 7.39 8.97
CA PRO A 57 40.17 7.18 7.64
C PRO A 57 39.13 6.48 6.76
N PRO A 58 39.02 6.85 5.48
CA PRO A 58 38.09 6.20 4.56
C PRO A 58 38.50 4.74 4.39
N ALA A 59 37.68 3.83 4.92
CA ALA A 59 37.75 2.42 4.55
C ALA A 59 37.42 2.30 3.06
N GLY A 60 38.38 1.77 2.30
CA GLY A 60 38.36 1.71 0.84
C GLY A 60 37.13 1.00 0.29
N GLY A 61 36.43 1.70 -0.61
CA GLY A 61 35.47 1.14 -1.54
C GLY A 61 35.85 1.63 -2.94
N SER A 62 36.23 0.68 -3.79
CA SER A 62 36.78 0.86 -5.12
C SER A 62 36.03 1.90 -5.97
N ARG A 63 36.74 2.91 -6.46
CA ARG A 63 36.30 3.78 -7.57
C ARG A 63 36.38 2.97 -8.86
N GLY A 64 35.29 2.32 -9.22
CA GLY A 64 35.05 1.87 -10.58
C GLY A 64 34.65 3.07 -11.45
N ASN A 65 35.55 3.47 -12.33
CA ASN A 65 35.29 4.36 -13.46
C ASN A 65 34.21 3.74 -14.36
N PRO A 66 33.08 4.40 -14.67
CA PRO A 66 32.33 4.03 -15.86
C PRO A 66 32.98 4.73 -17.05
N ASP A 67 33.88 4.03 -17.73
CA ASP A 67 34.17 4.34 -19.13
C ASP A 67 32.86 4.22 -19.91
N ILE A 68 32.34 5.36 -20.35
CA ILE A 68 31.22 5.43 -21.28
C ILE A 68 31.76 4.99 -22.64
N GLN A 69 31.71 3.69 -22.91
CA GLN A 69 31.90 3.17 -24.26
C GLN A 69 30.61 3.40 -25.04
N MET A 70 30.62 4.40 -25.90
CA MET A 70 29.61 4.61 -26.94
C MET A 70 29.71 3.46 -27.94
N ALA A 71 28.80 2.50 -27.85
CA ALA A 71 28.64 1.48 -28.90
C ALA A 71 27.96 2.14 -30.11
N VAL A 72 28.77 2.53 -31.09
CA VAL A 72 28.30 2.88 -32.43
C VAL A 72 28.05 1.55 -33.16
N VAL A 73 26.79 1.18 -33.31
CA VAL A 73 26.41 0.09 -34.21
C VAL A 73 26.48 0.64 -35.63
N SER A 74 27.31 0.03 -36.47
CA SER A 74 27.41 0.37 -37.89
C SER A 74 26.21 -0.17 -38.68
N ASP A 75 25.72 0.61 -39.64
CA ASP A 75 24.59 0.29 -40.56
C ASP A 75 24.73 -1.04 -41.34
N ALA A 76 25.90 -1.68 -41.29
CA ALA A 76 26.19 -2.92 -41.99
C ALA A 76 25.65 -4.20 -41.30
N GLU A 77 25.26 -4.15 -40.02
CA GLU A 77 24.68 -5.31 -39.32
C GLU A 77 23.14 -5.36 -39.39
N VAL A 78 22.48 -4.25 -39.77
CA VAL A 78 21.01 -4.16 -39.87
C VAL A 78 20.48 -4.84 -41.14
N SER A 79 21.29 -4.93 -42.20
CA SER A 79 20.89 -5.52 -43.49
C SER A 79 20.95 -7.05 -43.53
N ALA A 80 21.54 -7.71 -42.51
CA ALA A 80 21.62 -9.17 -42.42
C ALA A 80 20.39 -9.83 -41.75
N ILE A 81 19.54 -9.06 -41.07
CA ILE A 81 18.33 -9.59 -40.40
C ILE A 81 17.11 -9.59 -41.36
N ILE A 82 17.16 -8.84 -42.46
CA ILE A 82 15.99 -8.60 -43.35
C ILE A 82 15.78 -9.72 -44.40
N ASN A 83 16.73 -10.64 -44.63
CA ASN A 83 16.67 -11.59 -45.75
C ASN A 83 16.64 -13.09 -45.38
N THR A 84 16.21 -13.47 -44.18
CA THR A 84 15.92 -14.90 -43.92
C THR A 84 14.53 -15.25 -44.42
N ALA A 85 14.49 -15.72 -45.67
CA ALA A 85 13.33 -16.20 -46.38
C ALA A 85 12.59 -17.33 -45.63
N LEU A 86 11.27 -17.21 -45.56
CA LEU A 86 10.33 -18.22 -45.07
C LEU A 86 10.23 -19.40 -46.05
N PRO A 87 10.36 -20.65 -45.61
CA PRO A 87 9.70 -21.75 -46.29
C PRO A 87 8.24 -21.84 -45.81
N SER A 88 7.32 -21.56 -46.73
CA SER A 88 5.92 -21.92 -46.63
C SER A 88 5.76 -23.43 -46.79
N GLU A 89 5.35 -24.13 -45.73
CA GLU A 89 4.81 -25.47 -45.84
C GLU A 89 3.57 -25.56 -44.95
N VAL A 90 2.41 -25.72 -45.59
CA VAL A 90 1.10 -25.87 -44.98
C VAL A 90 0.79 -27.37 -44.88
N PRO A 91 0.68 -27.98 -43.69
CA PRO A 91 0.08 -29.30 -43.58
C PRO A 91 -1.43 -29.18 -43.76
N SER A 92 -1.94 -29.92 -44.74
CA SER A 92 -3.34 -30.10 -45.09
C SER A 92 -4.17 -30.67 -43.94
N LEU A 93 -5.38 -30.12 -43.79
CA LEU A 93 -6.46 -30.61 -42.93
C LEU A 93 -6.76 -32.09 -43.21
N SER A 94 -6.88 -32.90 -42.16
CA SER A 94 -7.46 -34.24 -42.23
C SER A 94 -8.41 -34.45 -41.05
N GLU A 95 -9.65 -34.79 -41.42
CA GLU A 95 -10.76 -35.40 -40.67
C GLU A 95 -10.89 -35.19 -39.15
N LEU A 96 -11.98 -34.52 -38.77
CA LEU A 96 -12.65 -34.68 -37.47
C LEU A 96 -13.41 -36.03 -37.46
N PRO A 97 -13.27 -36.88 -36.42
CA PRO A 97 -14.27 -37.90 -36.13
C PRO A 97 -15.40 -37.33 -35.25
N ASP A 98 -16.65 -37.54 -35.67
CA ASP A 98 -17.90 -37.19 -34.98
C ASP A 98 -17.96 -37.68 -33.52
N PRO A 99 -18.48 -36.87 -32.58
CA PRO A 99 -18.84 -37.37 -31.25
C PRO A 99 -20.21 -38.07 -31.28
N THR A 100 -20.21 -39.40 -31.27
CA THR A 100 -21.41 -40.19 -30.94
C THR A 100 -21.76 -40.02 -29.46
N LEU A 101 -22.93 -39.44 -29.17
CA LEU A 101 -23.52 -39.37 -27.83
C LEU A 101 -24.00 -40.77 -27.37
N PRO A 102 -23.59 -41.29 -26.20
CA PRO A 102 -24.27 -42.42 -25.60
C PRO A 102 -25.55 -41.99 -24.88
N SER A 103 -26.62 -42.73 -25.15
CA SER A 103 -27.95 -42.62 -24.54
C SER A 103 -27.94 -42.94 -23.05
N LEU A 104 -28.68 -42.16 -22.28
CA LEU A 104 -29.06 -42.45 -20.90
C LEU A 104 -30.13 -43.55 -20.89
N ASP A 105 -29.75 -44.78 -20.56
CA ASP A 105 -30.70 -45.72 -19.97
C ASP A 105 -30.02 -46.84 -19.16
N ALA A 106 -30.61 -47.08 -17.99
CA ALA A 106 -30.41 -48.22 -17.09
C ALA A 106 -29.02 -48.43 -16.47
N LEU A 107 -28.89 -48.11 -15.17
CA LEU A 107 -28.26 -49.00 -14.18
C LEU A 107 -28.63 -48.57 -12.75
N THR A 108 -29.68 -49.21 -12.27
CA THR A 108 -29.97 -49.43 -10.85
C THR A 108 -28.87 -50.33 -10.27
N ALA A 109 -28.11 -49.85 -9.28
CA ALA A 109 -27.41 -50.71 -8.33
C ALA A 109 -26.93 -49.92 -7.09
N THR A 110 -27.64 -50.18 -5.99
CA THR A 110 -27.15 -50.43 -4.63
C THR A 110 -25.84 -49.77 -4.17
N VAL A 111 -25.98 -48.88 -3.18
CA VAL A 111 -24.91 -48.33 -2.33
C VAL A 111 -24.38 -49.40 -1.36
N PRO A 112 -23.06 -49.59 -1.27
CA PRO A 112 -22.42 -49.96 -0.02
C PRO A 112 -21.50 -48.84 0.46
N ALA A 113 -21.66 -48.43 1.72
CA ALA A 113 -20.75 -47.52 2.39
C ALA A 113 -19.39 -48.18 2.63
N PRO A 114 -18.27 -47.44 2.51
CA PRO A 114 -17.04 -47.80 3.17
C PRO A 114 -16.83 -46.93 4.43
N ASP A 115 -16.90 -47.61 5.57
CA ASP A 115 -16.18 -47.29 6.81
C ASP A 115 -14.68 -47.39 6.55
N PHE A 116 -13.88 -46.36 6.88
CA PHE A 116 -12.48 -46.50 7.28
C PHE A 116 -11.98 -45.26 8.03
N GLY A 117 -11.70 -45.46 9.33
CA GLY A 117 -10.33 -45.43 9.82
C GLY A 117 -9.66 -44.07 10.03
N SER A 118 -9.66 -43.64 11.29
CA SER A 118 -8.71 -42.68 11.86
C SER A 118 -7.26 -43.02 11.50
N ALA A 119 -6.56 -42.07 10.88
CA ALA A 119 -5.10 -42.10 10.76
C ALA A 119 -4.53 -40.71 11.07
N THR A 120 -4.14 -40.53 12.32
CA THR A 120 -3.26 -39.47 12.79
C THR A 120 -1.83 -39.76 12.30
N VAL A 121 -1.30 -38.94 11.39
CA VAL A 121 0.12 -38.91 11.08
C VAL A 121 0.74 -37.64 11.68
N PRO A 122 1.65 -37.74 12.65
CA PRO A 122 2.34 -36.56 13.20
C PRO A 122 3.39 -36.08 12.19
N LEU A 123 3.18 -34.88 11.65
CA LEU A 123 4.14 -34.17 10.80
C LEU A 123 5.16 -33.44 11.68
N SER A 124 6.07 -34.21 12.28
CA SER A 124 7.25 -33.70 12.98
C SER A 124 8.47 -34.47 12.56
N GLU A 125 8.85 -34.35 11.28
CA GLU A 125 10.21 -34.67 10.81
C GLU A 125 10.39 -34.19 9.36
N LEU A 126 10.76 -32.92 9.20
CA LEU A 126 11.57 -32.52 8.05
C LEU A 126 12.42 -31.30 8.42
N GLY A 127 13.45 -31.57 9.20
CA GLY A 127 14.58 -30.67 9.38
C GLY A 127 15.62 -30.91 8.29
N GLY A 128 15.91 -29.87 7.50
CA GLY A 128 17.22 -29.62 6.89
C GLY A 128 17.60 -30.39 5.62
N SER A 129 17.46 -29.74 4.46
CA SER A 129 18.45 -29.87 3.40
C SER A 129 18.44 -28.61 2.53
N GLY A 130 19.62 -28.00 2.41
CA GLY A 130 19.86 -26.80 1.61
C GLY A 130 19.80 -27.09 0.12
N GLY A 131 19.00 -26.28 -0.58
CA GLY A 131 19.01 -26.12 -2.02
C GLY A 131 19.05 -24.63 -2.33
N THR A 132 20.27 -24.10 -2.44
CA THR A 132 20.53 -22.82 -3.11
C THR A 132 20.35 -23.05 -4.62
N LEU A 133 19.54 -22.19 -5.27
CA LEU A 133 19.85 -21.44 -6.49
C LEU A 133 18.56 -21.03 -7.21
N GLY A 134 18.30 -19.71 -7.22
CA GLY A 134 17.28 -19.04 -8.01
C GLY A 134 17.35 -17.53 -7.78
N ASN A 135 18.06 -16.82 -8.68
CA ASN A 135 18.34 -15.39 -8.61
C ASN A 135 17.05 -14.54 -8.52
N GLY A 136 16.84 -13.94 -7.36
CA GLY A 136 15.98 -12.77 -7.16
C GLY A 136 16.62 -11.94 -6.05
N GLU A 137 16.75 -10.63 -6.26
CA GLU A 137 17.43 -9.71 -5.36
C GLU A 137 17.04 -9.94 -3.89
N GLY A 138 18.00 -10.49 -3.15
CA GLY A 138 17.86 -10.86 -1.75
C GLY A 138 17.77 -9.63 -0.86
N PHE A 139 16.55 -9.18 -0.61
CA PHE A 139 16.28 -8.32 0.54
C PHE A 139 16.36 -9.18 1.81
N GLY A 140 17.48 -9.08 2.52
CA GLY A 140 17.78 -9.82 3.76
C GLY A 140 16.66 -9.76 4.81
N PRO A 141 16.67 -10.71 5.78
CA PRO A 141 15.65 -10.82 6.80
C PRO A 141 15.71 -9.59 7.72
N ALA A 142 14.85 -8.61 7.45
CA ALA A 142 14.60 -7.53 8.38
C ALA A 142 13.76 -8.08 9.53
N VAL A 143 14.37 -8.08 10.71
CA VAL A 143 13.80 -8.44 12.00
C VAL A 143 12.38 -7.86 12.17
N GLY A 144 11.37 -8.74 12.20
CA GLY A 144 10.07 -8.47 12.85
C GLY A 144 8.91 -7.92 12.02
N GLY A 145 9.01 -7.77 10.69
CA GLY A 145 7.89 -7.38 9.83
C GLY A 145 7.27 -8.58 9.11
N GLY A 146 5.95 -8.76 9.19
CA GLY A 146 5.25 -9.73 8.35
C GLY A 146 5.32 -9.36 6.86
N SER A 147 4.95 -10.29 5.98
CA SER A 147 4.67 -10.00 4.58
C SER A 147 3.21 -10.33 4.27
N ALA A 148 2.64 -9.57 3.34
CA ALA A 148 1.36 -9.87 2.71
C ALA A 148 1.58 -10.04 1.21
N SER A 149 0.75 -10.84 0.56
CA SER A 149 0.74 -11.00 -0.90
C SER A 149 -0.67 -10.88 -1.43
N PHE A 150 -0.91 -10.09 -2.46
CA PHE A 150 -2.22 -9.97 -3.13
C PHE A 150 -2.02 -9.92 -4.64
N PHE A 151 -2.63 -10.85 -5.38
CA PHE A 151 -2.40 -11.04 -6.82
C PHE A 151 -0.90 -11.18 -7.17
N GLY A 152 -0.14 -11.87 -6.31
CA GLY A 152 1.30 -12.06 -6.48
C GLY A 152 2.16 -10.82 -6.16
N VAL A 153 1.56 -9.70 -5.79
CA VAL A 153 2.30 -8.52 -5.33
C VAL A 153 2.58 -8.65 -3.85
N GLU A 154 3.87 -8.69 -3.49
CA GLU A 154 4.32 -8.76 -2.10
C GLU A 154 4.56 -7.38 -1.50
N ALA A 155 4.16 -7.21 -0.24
CA ALA A 155 4.46 -6.03 0.56
C ALA A 155 4.92 -6.44 1.96
N ARG A 156 5.85 -5.66 2.53
CA ARG A 156 6.42 -5.89 3.87
C ARG A 156 5.79 -4.95 4.89
N GLY A 157 5.46 -5.46 6.07
CA GLY A 157 4.85 -4.69 7.13
C GLY A 157 4.05 -5.52 8.13
N SER A 158 3.34 -4.82 9.00
CA SER A 158 2.41 -5.40 9.97
C SER A 158 0.98 -4.92 9.75
N ARG A 159 0.77 -3.86 8.96
CA ARG A 159 -0.56 -3.27 8.68
C ARG A 159 -0.77 -3.11 7.18
N PHE A 160 -1.74 -3.84 6.65
CA PHE A 160 -2.04 -3.87 5.22
C PHE A 160 -3.47 -3.40 4.94
N ALA A 161 -3.62 -2.41 4.06
CA ALA A 161 -4.93 -1.93 3.63
C ALA A 161 -5.23 -2.43 2.21
N TYR A 162 -6.41 -3.02 2.03
CA TYR A 162 -6.91 -3.47 0.74
C TYR A 162 -7.99 -2.48 0.28
N ILE A 163 -7.74 -1.79 -0.82
CA ILE A 163 -8.70 -0.91 -1.49
C ILE A 163 -9.11 -1.61 -2.79
N VAL A 164 -10.36 -2.03 -2.86
CA VAL A 164 -10.83 -2.97 -3.87
C VAL A 164 -12.07 -2.43 -4.58
N ASP A 165 -12.05 -2.51 -5.91
CA ASP A 165 -13.14 -2.11 -6.77
C ASP A 165 -14.29 -3.14 -6.74
N ALA A 166 -15.51 -2.67 -6.52
CA ALA A 166 -16.74 -3.43 -6.69
C ALA A 166 -17.78 -2.61 -7.48
N SER A 167 -17.31 -1.87 -8.49
CA SER A 167 -18.15 -1.20 -9.48
C SER A 167 -18.93 -2.19 -10.35
N GLY A 168 -19.93 -1.71 -11.08
CA GLY A 168 -20.80 -2.55 -11.91
C GLY A 168 -20.10 -3.31 -13.04
N SER A 169 -18.85 -2.99 -13.39
CA SER A 169 -18.04 -3.77 -14.34
C SER A 169 -17.49 -5.07 -13.75
N MET A 170 -17.44 -5.17 -12.42
CA MET A 170 -16.99 -6.35 -11.66
C MET A 170 -18.08 -7.42 -11.55
N VAL A 171 -18.64 -7.89 -12.67
CA VAL A 171 -19.70 -8.92 -12.63
C VAL A 171 -19.16 -10.34 -12.71
N ALA A 172 -19.93 -11.26 -12.12
CA ALA A 172 -19.74 -12.71 -12.20
C ALA A 172 -18.30 -13.16 -11.88
N THR A 173 -17.59 -13.66 -12.90
CA THR A 173 -16.27 -14.28 -12.77
C THR A 173 -15.20 -13.32 -12.24
N ARG A 174 -15.33 -12.01 -12.52
CA ARG A 174 -14.36 -11.01 -12.02
C ARG A 174 -14.46 -10.84 -10.51
N LEU A 175 -15.68 -10.69 -10.01
CA LEU A 175 -15.94 -10.56 -8.59
C LEU A 175 -15.64 -11.86 -7.85
N GLU A 176 -15.97 -13.02 -8.41
CA GLU A 176 -15.61 -14.32 -7.82
C GLU A 176 -14.09 -14.49 -7.71
N THR A 177 -13.35 -14.13 -8.75
CA THR A 177 -11.88 -14.18 -8.73
C THR A 177 -11.31 -13.24 -7.68
N LEU A 178 -11.83 -12.01 -7.60
CA LEU A 178 -11.46 -11.05 -6.57
C LEU A 178 -11.74 -11.59 -5.16
N LYS A 179 -12.95 -12.09 -4.90
CA LYS A 179 -13.35 -12.64 -3.59
C LYS A 179 -12.43 -13.78 -3.18
N LYS A 180 -12.12 -14.69 -4.11
CA LYS A 180 -11.23 -15.83 -3.89
C LYS A 180 -9.81 -15.39 -3.58
N GLU A 181 -9.25 -14.46 -4.36
CA GLU A 181 -7.88 -13.97 -4.14
C GLU A 181 -7.77 -13.15 -2.85
N LEU A 182 -8.76 -12.30 -2.55
CA LEU A 182 -8.80 -11.50 -1.32
C LEU A 182 -8.87 -12.40 -0.09
N THR A 183 -9.72 -13.43 -0.12
CA THR A 183 -9.82 -14.42 0.96
C THR A 183 -8.49 -15.17 1.12
N THR A 184 -7.89 -15.62 0.02
CA THR A 184 -6.59 -16.31 0.02
C THR A 184 -5.47 -15.44 0.59
N SER A 185 -5.43 -14.16 0.22
CA SER A 185 -4.46 -13.18 0.70
C SER A 185 -4.58 -12.97 2.21
N ILE A 186 -5.81 -12.81 2.71
CA ILE A 186 -6.09 -12.64 4.14
C ILE A 186 -5.74 -13.89 4.94
N ASP A 187 -6.02 -15.08 4.39
CA ASP A 187 -5.69 -16.34 5.05
C ASP A 187 -4.18 -16.55 5.19
N ARG A 188 -3.39 -16.05 4.22
CA ARG A 188 -1.92 -16.08 4.27
C ARG A 188 -1.29 -15.06 5.21
N LEU A 189 -2.04 -14.06 5.68
CA LEU A 189 -1.50 -13.07 6.61
C LEU A 189 -1.02 -13.74 7.91
N PRO A 190 0.16 -13.38 8.42
CA PRO A 190 0.65 -13.89 9.70
C PRO A 190 -0.21 -13.34 10.85
N GLU A 191 -0.32 -14.07 11.95
CA GLU A 191 -1.24 -13.73 13.06
C GLU A 191 -0.93 -12.39 13.74
N ASN A 192 0.32 -11.93 13.67
CA ASN A 192 0.76 -10.63 14.17
C ASN A 192 0.46 -9.47 13.20
N ALA A 193 -0.01 -9.74 11.98
CA ALA A 193 -0.44 -8.73 11.04
C ALA A 193 -1.88 -8.26 11.32
N GLN A 194 -2.15 -7.05 10.89
CA GLN A 194 -3.45 -6.41 10.91
C GLN A 194 -3.83 -6.02 9.49
N CYS A 195 -5.11 -6.15 9.16
CA CYS A 195 -5.64 -5.73 7.88
C CYS A 195 -6.88 -4.87 8.01
N THR A 196 -7.15 -4.12 6.96
CA THR A 196 -8.40 -3.39 6.73
C THR A 196 -8.79 -3.61 5.28
N ILE A 197 -10.09 -3.75 5.02
CA ILE A 197 -10.61 -3.91 3.66
C ILE A 197 -11.61 -2.79 3.43
N ILE A 198 -11.40 -2.05 2.35
CA ILE A 198 -12.24 -0.94 1.92
C ILE A 198 -12.64 -1.23 0.49
N ILE A 199 -13.93 -1.39 0.29
CA ILE A 199 -14.50 -1.57 -1.04
C ILE A 199 -14.94 -0.20 -1.52
N TYR A 200 -14.77 0.06 -2.81
CA TYR A 200 -15.29 1.26 -3.43
C TYR A 200 -16.09 0.94 -4.70
N ASN A 201 -17.09 1.77 -4.93
CA ASN A 201 -17.85 1.90 -6.15
C ASN A 201 -18.25 3.38 -6.30
N SER A 202 -19.54 3.72 -6.42
CA SER A 202 -20.03 5.09 -6.22
C SER A 202 -19.85 5.61 -4.78
N GLN A 203 -19.62 4.72 -3.81
CA GLN A 203 -19.30 5.05 -2.43
C GLN A 203 -18.18 4.16 -1.91
N SER A 204 -17.56 4.53 -0.80
CA SER A 204 -16.55 3.69 -0.15
C SER A 204 -17.07 3.13 1.17
N ARG A 205 -16.94 1.82 1.37
CA ARG A 205 -17.38 1.10 2.58
C ARG A 205 -16.25 0.24 3.12
N SER A 206 -15.92 0.42 4.39
CA SER A 206 -14.99 -0.46 5.10
C SER A 206 -15.71 -1.70 5.63
N LEU A 207 -15.20 -2.89 5.28
CA LEU A 207 -15.68 -4.16 5.85
C LEU A 207 -15.20 -4.37 7.29
N THR A 208 -14.18 -3.63 7.72
CA THR A 208 -13.57 -3.71 9.06
C THR A 208 -14.01 -2.57 9.97
N ASN A 209 -15.07 -1.84 9.62
CA ASN A 209 -15.58 -0.70 10.39
C ASN A 209 -14.52 0.39 10.64
N ASN A 210 -13.67 0.67 9.65
CA ASN A 210 -12.56 1.63 9.73
C ASN A 210 -11.55 1.33 10.85
N ARG A 211 -11.39 0.05 11.22
CA ARG A 211 -10.44 -0.41 12.24
C ARG A 211 -9.46 -1.42 11.68
N TRP A 212 -8.32 -1.51 12.36
CA TRP A 212 -7.35 -2.58 12.16
C TRP A 212 -7.89 -3.88 12.77
N LEU A 213 -8.07 -4.90 11.94
CA LEU A 213 -8.44 -6.24 12.40
C LEU A 213 -7.20 -7.13 12.39
N GLY A 214 -6.85 -7.68 13.56
CA GLY A 214 -5.77 -8.67 13.65
C GLY A 214 -6.13 -9.94 12.89
N ALA A 215 -5.15 -10.55 12.22
CA ALA A 215 -5.32 -11.74 11.39
C ALA A 215 -5.51 -13.04 12.22
N THR A 216 -6.38 -13.00 13.23
CA THR A 216 -6.75 -14.18 14.04
C THR A 216 -7.68 -15.11 13.25
N PRO A 217 -7.73 -16.41 13.56
CA PRO A 217 -8.64 -17.34 12.87
C PRO A 217 -10.12 -16.92 12.90
N LYS A 218 -10.56 -16.32 14.02
CA LYS A 218 -11.93 -15.79 14.14
C LYS A 218 -12.17 -14.60 13.22
N ALA A 219 -11.23 -13.65 13.20
CA ALA A 219 -11.30 -12.49 12.33
C ALA A 219 -11.25 -12.86 10.85
N LYS A 220 -10.39 -13.79 10.45
CA LYS A 220 -10.30 -14.31 9.07
C LYS A 220 -11.63 -14.89 8.61
N ARG A 221 -12.29 -15.72 9.43
CA ARG A 221 -13.63 -16.26 9.12
C ARG A 221 -14.70 -15.17 8.98
N GLN A 222 -14.68 -14.16 9.86
CA GLN A 222 -15.61 -13.04 9.77
C GLN A 222 -15.39 -12.21 8.52
N LEU A 223 -14.14 -11.98 8.13
CA LEU A 223 -13.78 -11.30 6.90
C LEU A 223 -14.18 -12.10 5.66
N ALA A 224 -13.92 -13.41 5.64
CA ALA A 224 -14.32 -14.28 4.53
C ALA A 224 -15.84 -14.20 4.29
N ALA A 225 -16.66 -14.24 5.34
CA ALA A 225 -18.10 -14.07 5.22
C ALA A 225 -18.50 -12.66 4.71
N ALA A 226 -17.80 -11.61 5.16
CA ALA A 226 -18.04 -10.25 4.70
C ALA A 226 -17.62 -10.03 3.24
N ILE A 227 -16.56 -10.70 2.78
CA ILE A 227 -16.06 -10.69 1.40
C ILE A 227 -17.04 -11.44 0.49
N GLU A 228 -17.58 -12.57 0.95
CA GLU A 228 -18.56 -13.32 0.18
C GLU A 228 -19.85 -12.51 -0.06
N ALA A 229 -20.21 -11.66 0.91
CA ALA A 229 -21.37 -10.77 0.81
C ALA A 229 -21.16 -9.52 -0.07
N ILE A 230 -20.00 -9.37 -0.74
CA ILE A 230 -19.76 -8.25 -1.66
C ILE A 230 -20.64 -8.40 -2.90
N ILE A 231 -21.28 -7.30 -3.29
CA ILE A 231 -22.06 -7.16 -4.52
C ILE A 231 -21.40 -6.05 -5.35
N ALA A 232 -21.24 -6.30 -6.64
CA ALA A 232 -20.70 -5.34 -7.59
C ALA A 232 -21.82 -4.48 -8.16
N GLU A 233 -21.74 -3.16 -7.96
CA GLU A 233 -22.76 -2.21 -8.39
C GLU A 233 -22.20 -0.78 -8.42
N GLY A 234 -22.85 0.12 -9.16
CA GLY A 234 -22.49 1.54 -9.19
C GLY A 234 -21.27 1.87 -10.06
N GLY A 235 -20.76 3.08 -9.87
CA GLY A 235 -19.60 3.64 -10.59
C GLY A 235 -18.26 3.38 -9.89
N THR A 236 -17.24 4.18 -10.20
CA THR A 236 -15.84 3.95 -9.80
C THR A 236 -15.23 5.19 -9.15
N GLU A 237 -15.39 5.35 -7.83
CA GLU A 237 -14.89 6.48 -7.04
C GLU A 237 -13.90 6.03 -5.95
N PRO A 238 -12.59 5.98 -6.24
CA PRO A 238 -11.58 5.45 -5.31
C PRO A 238 -11.13 6.46 -4.23
N ILE A 239 -11.32 7.76 -4.44
CA ILE A 239 -10.76 8.82 -3.56
C ILE A 239 -11.25 8.71 -2.10
N PRO A 240 -12.55 8.48 -1.82
CA PRO A 240 -13.01 8.34 -0.44
C PRO A 240 -12.38 7.11 0.27
N ALA A 241 -12.10 6.03 -0.46
CA ALA A 241 -11.43 4.85 0.10
C ALA A 241 -9.98 5.17 0.51
N PHE A 242 -9.24 5.94 -0.29
CA PHE A 242 -7.91 6.41 0.07
C PHE A 242 -7.94 7.33 1.29
N ASN A 243 -8.95 8.19 1.42
CA ASN A 243 -9.11 9.03 2.61
C ASN A 243 -9.30 8.18 3.88
N ILE A 244 -10.10 7.12 3.81
CA ILE A 244 -10.27 6.16 4.91
C ILE A 244 -8.93 5.49 5.24
N ALA A 245 -8.27 4.88 4.25
CA ALA A 245 -7.03 4.11 4.45
C ALA A 245 -5.87 4.97 4.97
N LEU A 246 -5.60 6.10 4.32
CA LEU A 246 -4.49 7.00 4.65
C LEU A 246 -4.75 7.84 5.91
N GLY A 247 -6.02 7.95 6.32
CA GLY A 247 -6.47 8.57 7.57
C GLY A 247 -6.39 7.65 8.80
N MET A 248 -6.16 6.35 8.61
CA MET A 248 -6.01 5.40 9.74
C MET A 248 -4.78 5.72 10.61
N ARG A 249 -4.92 5.43 11.90
CA ARG A 249 -3.84 5.57 12.90
C ARG A 249 -3.69 4.25 13.68
N PRO A 250 -2.51 3.61 13.68
CA PRO A 250 -1.32 3.93 12.87
C PRO A 250 -1.60 3.82 11.36
N ARG A 251 -0.78 4.50 10.54
CA ARG A 251 -0.91 4.42 9.07
C ARG A 251 -0.61 3.01 8.55
N PRO A 252 -1.15 2.63 7.38
CA PRO A 252 -0.78 1.37 6.73
C PRO A 252 0.71 1.34 6.42
N ASP A 253 1.31 0.15 6.52
CA ASP A 253 2.67 -0.12 6.04
C ASP A 253 2.67 -0.30 4.51
N ALA A 254 1.58 -0.81 3.94
CA ALA A 254 1.34 -0.85 2.50
C ALA A 254 -0.17 -0.79 2.20
N ILE A 255 -0.51 -0.27 1.02
CA ILE A 255 -1.86 -0.31 0.45
C ILE A 255 -1.83 -1.14 -0.81
N TYR A 256 -2.72 -2.11 -0.93
CA TYR A 256 -3.07 -2.74 -2.20
C TYR A 256 -4.26 -2.01 -2.78
N PHE A 257 -4.11 -1.48 -4.00
CA PHE A 257 -5.17 -0.78 -4.72
C PHE A 257 -5.49 -1.55 -6.00
N MET A 258 -6.71 -2.07 -6.10
CA MET A 258 -7.17 -2.83 -7.26
C MET A 258 -8.32 -2.13 -7.97
N THR A 259 -8.31 -2.17 -9.31
CA THR A 259 -9.41 -1.77 -10.19
C THR A 259 -9.52 -2.73 -11.37
N ASP A 260 -10.73 -2.90 -11.93
CA ASP A 260 -10.94 -3.64 -13.18
C ASP A 260 -10.93 -2.75 -14.42
N GLY A 261 -10.58 -1.48 -14.25
CA GLY A 261 -10.09 -0.62 -15.30
C GLY A 261 -11.19 0.12 -16.02
N GLU A 262 -11.53 1.30 -15.48
CA GLU A 262 -11.96 2.49 -16.23
C GLU A 262 -12.10 3.65 -15.24
N PHE A 263 -11.40 4.75 -15.50
CA PHE A 263 -11.55 5.99 -14.73
C PHE A 263 -11.94 7.11 -15.70
N THR A 264 -12.80 8.02 -15.25
CA THR A 264 -13.00 9.27 -15.99
C THR A 264 -11.76 10.15 -15.83
N PRO A 265 -11.44 11.03 -16.80
CA PRO A 265 -10.28 11.92 -16.68
C PRO A 265 -10.26 12.74 -15.38
N GLN A 266 -11.43 13.14 -14.89
CA GLN A 266 -11.56 13.86 -13.62
C GLN A 266 -11.14 13.00 -12.42
N VAL A 267 -11.45 11.71 -12.43
CA VAL A 267 -11.02 10.77 -11.38
C VAL A 267 -9.52 10.50 -11.47
N GLU A 268 -8.94 10.43 -12.67
CA GLU A 268 -7.50 10.26 -12.86
C GLU A 268 -6.69 11.44 -12.29
N ASP A 269 -7.10 12.67 -12.60
CA ASP A 269 -6.44 13.87 -12.07
C ASP A 269 -6.53 13.95 -10.54
N ALA A 270 -7.69 13.58 -9.98
CA ALA A 270 -7.90 13.49 -8.54
C ALA A 270 -7.05 12.38 -7.91
N LEU A 271 -6.92 11.21 -8.56
CA LEU A 271 -6.08 10.10 -8.10
C LEU A 271 -4.63 10.56 -7.91
N LEU A 272 -4.06 11.28 -8.88
CA LEU A 272 -2.68 11.75 -8.74
C LEU A 272 -2.54 12.83 -7.68
N THR A 273 -3.42 13.81 -7.72
CA THR A 273 -3.28 15.01 -6.90
C THR A 273 -3.63 14.75 -5.43
N ASP A 274 -4.76 14.09 -5.18
CA ASP A 274 -5.28 13.94 -3.83
C ASP A 274 -4.62 12.79 -3.07
N ILE A 275 -4.28 11.68 -3.75
CA ILE A 275 -3.51 10.61 -3.12
C ILE A 275 -2.15 11.13 -2.67
N ASP A 276 -1.42 11.88 -3.51
CA ASP A 276 -0.10 12.39 -3.11
C ASP A 276 -0.21 13.35 -1.93
N LYS A 277 -1.15 14.30 -1.99
CA LYS A 277 -1.44 15.21 -0.87
C LYS A 277 -1.75 14.44 0.40
N MET A 278 -2.63 13.42 0.35
CA MET A 278 -2.98 12.62 1.53
C MET A 278 -1.80 11.80 2.04
N ASN A 279 -1.01 11.21 1.14
CA ASN A 279 0.11 10.35 1.51
C ASN A 279 1.27 11.16 2.12
N ASN A 280 1.41 12.44 1.78
CA ASN A 280 2.45 13.33 2.31
C ASN A 280 2.12 13.96 3.68
N ARG A 281 0.88 13.86 4.20
CA ARG A 281 0.47 14.50 5.47
C ARG A 281 1.07 13.89 6.75
N GLY A 282 1.67 12.70 6.70
CA GLY A 282 1.95 11.87 7.87
C GLY A 282 3.42 11.56 8.17
N GLY A 283 4.36 12.26 7.55
CA GLY A 283 5.82 12.04 7.70
C GLY A 283 6.31 10.78 6.98
N ARG A 284 5.73 9.61 7.29
CA ARG A 284 5.99 8.36 6.54
C ARG A 284 4.97 8.20 5.41
N ARG A 285 5.48 8.09 4.18
CA ARG A 285 4.70 7.74 3.00
C ARG A 285 4.41 6.24 3.01
N THR A 286 3.19 5.88 2.64
CA THR A 286 2.74 4.50 2.50
C THR A 286 2.88 4.10 1.03
N PRO A 287 3.66 3.05 0.70
CA PRO A 287 3.68 2.45 -0.63
C PRO A 287 2.28 1.98 -1.05
N ILE A 288 1.89 2.31 -2.28
CA ILE A 288 0.62 1.90 -2.89
C ILE A 288 0.94 0.96 -4.05
N HIS A 289 0.60 -0.29 -3.88
CA HIS A 289 0.74 -1.34 -4.88
C HIS A 289 -0.53 -1.39 -5.72
N CYS A 290 -0.42 -1.04 -6.99
CA CYS A 290 -1.55 -0.90 -7.91
C CYS A 290 -1.72 -2.14 -8.77
N ILE A 291 -2.95 -2.66 -8.83
CA ILE A 291 -3.30 -3.88 -9.57
C ILE A 291 -4.45 -3.55 -10.51
N THR A 292 -4.25 -3.78 -11.80
CA THR A 292 -5.34 -3.76 -12.80
C THR A 292 -5.73 -5.18 -13.16
N PHE A 293 -7.03 -5.43 -13.28
CA PHE A 293 -7.56 -6.76 -13.52
C PHE A 293 -8.34 -6.83 -14.83
N ILE A 294 -7.97 -7.76 -15.71
CA ILE A 294 -8.51 -8.01 -17.05
C ILE A 294 -8.31 -6.87 -18.04
N VAL A 295 -8.68 -5.64 -17.69
CA VAL A 295 -8.55 -4.45 -18.53
C VAL A 295 -7.37 -3.62 -18.05
N ASP A 296 -6.58 -3.10 -18.99
CA ASP A 296 -5.37 -2.30 -18.77
C ASP A 296 -5.58 -0.81 -19.10
N SER A 297 -6.82 -0.37 -19.34
CA SER A 297 -7.18 1.03 -19.63
C SER A 297 -6.62 2.01 -18.59
N ALA A 298 -6.63 1.61 -17.31
CA ALA A 298 -6.09 2.37 -16.20
C ALA A 298 -4.58 2.17 -15.96
N GLU A 299 -3.84 1.45 -16.81
CA GLU A 299 -2.43 1.11 -16.59
C GLU A 299 -1.56 2.34 -16.38
N GLN A 300 -1.67 3.34 -17.25
CA GLN A 300 -0.80 4.52 -17.19
C GLN A 300 -0.96 5.29 -15.88
N ILE A 301 -2.21 5.51 -15.47
CA ILE A 301 -2.54 6.22 -14.22
C ILE A 301 -2.13 5.38 -13.00
N MET A 302 -2.40 4.07 -13.02
CA MET A 302 -2.04 3.15 -11.93
C MET A 302 -0.52 3.02 -11.74
N ARG A 303 0.25 2.93 -12.83
CA ARG A 303 1.73 2.96 -12.77
C ARG A 303 2.24 4.25 -12.14
N ARG A 304 1.61 5.38 -12.44
CA ARG A 304 2.00 6.68 -11.89
C ARG A 304 1.69 6.79 -10.40
N VAL A 305 0.53 6.32 -9.95
CA VAL A 305 0.19 6.24 -8.51
C VAL A 305 1.17 5.34 -7.75
N ALA A 306 1.46 4.16 -8.29
CA ALA A 306 2.42 3.23 -7.68
C ALA A 306 3.83 3.85 -7.57
N ARG A 307 4.36 4.38 -8.68
CA ARG A 307 5.68 5.01 -8.71
C ARG A 307 5.77 6.19 -7.75
N MET A 308 4.75 7.03 -7.74
CA MET A 308 4.71 8.21 -6.87
C MET A 308 4.74 7.81 -5.40
N SER A 309 4.05 6.76 -4.99
CA SER A 309 4.00 6.31 -3.59
C SER A 309 5.18 5.42 -3.16
N GLY A 310 5.98 4.93 -4.10
CA GLY A 310 7.04 3.94 -3.86
C GLY A 310 6.55 2.50 -3.82
N GLY A 311 5.35 2.22 -4.36
CA GLY A 311 4.84 0.86 -4.57
C GLY A 311 5.13 0.32 -5.97
N SER A 312 4.51 -0.81 -6.30
CA SER A 312 4.64 -1.50 -7.58
C SER A 312 3.32 -1.53 -8.36
N TYR A 313 3.40 -1.76 -9.67
CA TYR A 313 2.23 -1.96 -10.52
C TYR A 313 2.23 -3.37 -11.10
N THR A 314 1.07 -4.00 -11.20
CA THR A 314 0.90 -5.31 -11.82
C THR A 314 -0.42 -5.38 -12.58
N HIS A 315 -0.40 -5.96 -13.78
CA HIS A 315 -1.61 -6.28 -14.53
C HIS A 315 -1.89 -7.78 -14.44
N ILE A 316 -3.14 -8.14 -14.19
CA ILE A 316 -3.61 -9.51 -14.11
C ILE A 316 -4.58 -9.76 -15.26
N SER A 317 -4.09 -10.41 -16.31
CA SER A 317 -4.94 -10.85 -17.42
C SER A 317 -5.83 -12.00 -16.92
N GLY A 318 -7.11 -12.02 -17.30
CA GLY A 318 -8.15 -12.93 -16.76
C GLY A 318 -7.95 -14.44 -16.96
N GLY A 319 -6.77 -14.88 -17.40
CA GLY A 319 -6.34 -16.28 -17.41
C GLY A 319 -5.16 -16.43 -16.46
N GLY A 320 -5.35 -17.12 -15.34
CA GLY A 320 -4.29 -17.36 -14.36
C GLY A 320 -3.12 -18.13 -14.98
N ALA A 321 -2.03 -17.43 -15.27
CA ALA A 321 -0.65 -17.89 -15.22
C ALA A 321 0.25 -16.74 -15.71
N SER A 322 1.32 -16.51 -14.95
CA SER A 322 2.44 -15.63 -15.29
C SER A 322 2.80 -15.60 -16.77
N ARG A 323 2.78 -14.41 -17.35
CA ARG A 323 3.81 -14.02 -18.31
C ARG A 323 4.36 -12.68 -17.85
N GLY A 324 5.57 -12.72 -17.30
CA GLY A 324 6.40 -11.53 -17.18
C GLY A 324 6.53 -10.87 -18.54
N GLY A 325 6.53 -9.54 -18.54
CA GLY A 325 7.07 -8.76 -19.65
C GLY A 325 8.46 -9.27 -19.99
N ALA A 326 8.94 -9.22 -21.22
CA ALA A 326 9.01 -8.14 -22.21
C ALA A 326 9.97 -8.70 -23.30
N PRO A 327 10.44 -7.98 -24.34
CA PRO A 327 10.18 -6.59 -24.75
C PRO A 327 9.35 -6.43 -26.03
#